data_AF-A0A1A6AGH1-F1
#
_entry.id   AF-A0A1A6AGH1-F1
#
_cell.length_a   1.000
_cell.length_b   1.000
_cell.length_c   1.000
_cell.angle_alpha   90.00
_cell.angle_beta   90.00
_cell.angle_gamma   90.00
#
_symmetry.space_group_name_H-M   'P 1'
#
loop_
_entity.id
_entity.type
_entity.pdbx_description
1 polymer ?
#
loop_
_entity_poly.entity_id
_entity_poly.type
_entity_poly.pdbx_seq_one_letter_code
_entity_poly.pdbx_strand_id
1 'polypeptide(L)'
;MVRPPKKNSPKPFYTYGGTKTPDSSKAASQKGSLPKIAPKLKPVNPDEHAIRVLHQLCAFEQMFHDLIAVRDGVHRAPMRASLDLEMSYDGFLKRYHSDIRQGIKHSPSSLQKYFHTLTTHQVKQKDNIVPRKWLDLIETSFSVFASRPTVKLGINNGFDSAQIGLFADSNRSGGTCVGTGGIEGIRFVVFAFPESVHSVGEAGFEEGLTFEHNVEGKDITLIGLGPARTINRSCYPNVYWYFKKSHLNHLSGSSVDGIGYSAFPIRQVAGVSIRPGDELTAFYSEHFAEYLCDCRYPMYHQRGVKSAESKEENSTFSSSDEDDQDSSEESTDSEVAPSPKAQNIGKRKETSTVAWRAR
;
A
#
# COMPACT_ATOMS: atom_id res chain seq x y z
N MET A 1 29.93 29.59 30.52
CA MET A 1 29.62 28.49 29.57
C MET A 1 28.33 27.82 30.00
N VAL A 2 27.24 28.10 29.26
CA VAL A 2 25.87 27.66 29.58
C VAL A 2 25.67 26.26 29.02
N ARG A 3 25.27 25.30 29.86
CA ARG A 3 24.94 23.93 29.43
C ARG A 3 23.60 23.94 28.67
N PRO A 4 23.48 23.22 27.54
CA PRO A 4 22.20 23.10 26.85
C PRO A 4 21.24 22.19 27.62
N PRO A 5 19.92 22.41 27.53
CA PRO A 5 18.91 21.60 28.21
C PRO A 5 18.80 20.21 27.57
N LYS A 6 18.60 19.20 28.42
CA LYS A 6 18.35 17.81 28.01
C LYS A 6 17.02 17.73 27.24
N LYS A 7 17.07 17.25 25.99
CA LYS A 7 15.87 16.89 25.22
C LYS A 7 15.25 15.63 25.81
N ASN A 8 14.00 15.74 26.29
CA ASN A 8 13.17 14.60 26.64
C ASN A 8 12.77 13.87 25.34
N SER A 9 13.19 12.62 25.23
CA SER A 9 12.72 11.70 24.19
C SER A 9 11.26 11.30 24.49
N PRO A 10 10.33 11.40 23.52
CA PRO A 10 8.97 10.90 23.71
C PRO A 10 8.98 9.37 23.88
N LYS A 11 8.26 8.89 24.89
CA LYS A 11 8.02 7.46 25.11
C LYS A 11 7.04 6.95 24.04
N PRO A 12 7.26 5.79 23.40
CA PRO A 12 6.25 5.19 22.55
C PRO A 12 5.07 4.71 23.41
N PHE A 13 3.90 5.29 23.16
CA PHE A 13 2.60 4.75 23.53
C PHE A 13 2.32 3.54 22.63
N TYR A 14 2.12 2.37 23.22
CA TYR A 14 1.12 1.34 22.88
C TYR A 14 1.39 0.13 23.79
N THR A 15 0.66 0.05 24.91
CA THR A 15 0.59 -1.15 25.75
C THR A 15 -0.55 -2.04 25.25
N TYR A 16 -0.22 -3.24 24.78
CA TYR A 16 -1.20 -4.28 24.45
C TYR A 16 -1.87 -4.80 25.73
N GLY A 17 -3.20 -4.63 25.80
CA GLY A 17 -4.05 -5.22 26.84
C GLY A 17 -4.23 -6.71 26.63
N GLY A 18 -4.01 -7.50 27.69
CA GLY A 18 -3.99 -8.95 27.68
C GLY A 18 -5.36 -9.61 27.54
N THR A 19 -5.36 -10.75 26.85
CA THR A 19 -6.48 -11.70 26.80
C THR A 19 -6.43 -12.64 28.00
N LYS A 20 -7.52 -12.66 28.78
CA LYS A 20 -7.76 -13.59 29.88
C LYS A 20 -8.01 -15.00 29.33
N THR A 21 -7.28 -15.98 29.82
CA THR A 21 -7.59 -17.41 29.71
C THR A 21 -8.81 -17.75 30.56
N PRO A 22 -9.81 -18.49 30.04
CA PRO A 22 -10.81 -19.13 30.89
C PRO A 22 -10.37 -20.55 31.28
N ASP A 23 -10.66 -20.87 32.55
CA ASP A 23 -10.40 -22.12 33.23
C ASP A 23 -11.04 -23.35 32.57
N SER A 24 -10.25 -24.42 32.59
CA SER A 24 -10.65 -25.79 32.29
C SER A 24 -11.31 -26.42 33.52
N SER A 25 -12.60 -26.78 33.42
CA SER A 25 -13.13 -27.99 34.09
C SER A 25 -14.59 -28.28 33.69
N LYS A 26 -14.83 -29.45 33.07
CA LYS A 26 -15.69 -30.53 33.60
C LYS A 26 -16.02 -31.59 32.55
N ALA A 27 -16.19 -32.81 33.07
CA ALA A 27 -16.24 -34.08 32.39
C ALA A 27 -17.64 -34.49 31.88
N ALA A 28 -17.60 -35.36 30.86
CA ALA A 28 -18.45 -36.52 30.54
C ALA A 28 -19.99 -36.41 30.64
N SER A 29 -20.67 -36.61 29.50
CA SER A 29 -21.78 -37.57 29.37
C SER A 29 -22.05 -37.88 27.89
N GLN A 30 -21.95 -39.16 27.51
CA GLN A 30 -22.39 -39.69 26.22
C GLN A 30 -23.92 -39.71 26.13
N LYS A 31 -24.48 -39.29 24.99
CA LYS A 31 -25.76 -39.79 24.46
C LYS A 31 -25.79 -39.55 22.94
N GLY A 32 -26.17 -40.59 22.21
CA GLY A 32 -26.07 -40.67 20.75
C GLY A 32 -26.83 -39.57 20.01
N SER A 33 -26.17 -39.00 19.01
CA SER A 33 -26.78 -38.10 18.04
C SER A 33 -26.64 -38.69 16.64
N LEU A 34 -27.76 -38.77 15.94
CA LEU A 34 -27.90 -39.07 14.51
C LEU A 34 -26.87 -38.29 13.66
N PRO A 35 -26.47 -38.78 12.48
CA PRO A 35 -25.51 -38.11 11.61
C PRO A 35 -26.04 -36.72 11.26
N LYS A 36 -25.40 -35.69 11.83
CA LYS A 36 -25.62 -34.29 11.47
C LYS A 36 -25.31 -34.17 9.98
N ILE A 37 -26.36 -33.95 9.18
CA ILE A 37 -26.25 -33.51 7.79
C ILE A 37 -25.31 -32.31 7.81
N ALA A 38 -24.16 -32.46 7.13
CA ALA A 38 -23.15 -31.42 7.06
C ALA A 38 -23.82 -30.11 6.62
N PRO A 39 -23.60 -28.99 7.33
CA PRO A 39 -24.19 -27.72 6.95
C PRO A 39 -23.76 -27.44 5.51
N LYS A 40 -24.75 -27.23 4.63
CA LYS A 40 -24.51 -26.77 3.25
C LYS A 40 -23.71 -25.49 3.36
N LEU A 41 -22.42 -25.56 3.07
CA LEU A 41 -21.53 -24.41 2.98
C LEU A 41 -22.20 -23.42 2.04
N LYS A 42 -22.51 -22.22 2.55
CA LYS A 42 -22.99 -21.13 1.70
C LYS A 42 -21.94 -20.93 0.58
N PRO A 43 -22.35 -20.75 -0.68
CA PRO A 43 -21.41 -20.41 -1.74
C PRO A 43 -20.65 -19.16 -1.30
N VAL A 44 -19.33 -19.28 -1.20
CA VAL A 44 -18.45 -18.16 -0.86
C VAL A 44 -18.56 -17.18 -2.01
N ASN A 45 -18.85 -15.91 -1.70
CA ASN A 45 -18.82 -14.86 -2.71
C ASN A 45 -17.40 -14.82 -3.33
N PRO A 46 -17.25 -15.03 -4.65
CA PRO A 46 -15.94 -15.04 -5.32
C PRO A 46 -15.09 -13.81 -4.99
N ASP A 47 -15.75 -12.65 -4.83
CA ASP A 47 -15.07 -11.38 -4.55
C ASP A 47 -14.56 -11.32 -3.11
N GLU A 48 -15.35 -11.83 -2.15
CA GLU A 48 -14.92 -11.96 -0.75
C GLU A 48 -13.72 -12.91 -0.64
N HIS A 49 -13.72 -14.00 -1.41
CA HIS A 49 -12.59 -14.91 -1.48
C HIS A 49 -11.35 -14.22 -2.07
N ALA A 50 -11.51 -13.49 -3.17
CA ALA A 50 -10.42 -12.75 -3.80
C ALA A 50 -9.80 -11.69 -2.86
N ILE A 51 -10.65 -10.92 -2.16
CA ILE A 51 -10.23 -9.94 -1.15
C ILE A 51 -9.43 -10.62 -0.03
N ARG A 52 -9.91 -11.76 0.50
CA ARG A 52 -9.19 -12.53 1.53
C ARG A 52 -7.83 -13.03 1.03
N VAL A 53 -7.73 -13.42 -0.24
CA VAL A 53 -6.45 -13.81 -0.85
C VAL A 53 -5.48 -12.62 -0.92
N LEU A 54 -5.96 -11.43 -1.31
CA LEU A 54 -5.15 -10.22 -1.34
C LEU A 54 -4.66 -9.81 0.06
N HIS A 55 -5.50 -9.93 1.09
CA HIS A 55 -5.09 -9.71 2.49
C HIS A 55 -3.99 -10.67 2.92
N GLN A 56 -4.14 -11.97 2.67
CA GLN A 56 -3.10 -12.97 2.99
C GLN A 56 -1.81 -12.71 2.22
N LEU A 57 -1.88 -12.29 0.95
CA LEU A 57 -0.71 -11.90 0.17
C LEU A 57 0.03 -10.70 0.78
N CYS A 58 -0.70 -9.66 1.20
CA CYS A 58 -0.11 -8.48 1.83
C CYS A 58 0.57 -8.84 3.17
N ALA A 59 -0.10 -9.64 4.00
CA ALA A 59 0.45 -10.06 5.27
C ALA A 59 1.67 -11.00 5.09
N PHE A 60 1.61 -11.89 4.09
CA PHE A 60 2.74 -12.74 3.71
C PHE A 60 3.94 -11.91 3.27
N GLU A 61 3.73 -10.93 2.39
CA GLU A 61 4.78 -10.05 1.88
C GLU A 61 5.42 -9.18 2.97
N GLN A 62 4.63 -8.71 3.94
CA GLN A 62 5.12 -7.89 5.05
C GLN A 62 6.23 -8.60 5.83
N MET A 63 6.15 -9.92 6.00
CA MET A 63 7.20 -10.68 6.68
C MET A 63 8.57 -10.57 6.01
N PHE A 64 8.60 -10.47 4.68
CA PHE A 64 9.85 -10.35 3.95
C PHE A 64 10.48 -8.98 4.20
N HIS A 65 9.64 -7.93 4.26
CA HIS A 65 10.08 -6.60 4.65
C HIS A 65 10.58 -6.54 6.08
N ASP A 66 9.96 -7.24 7.02
CA ASP A 66 10.45 -7.30 8.41
C ASP A 66 11.86 -7.90 8.47
N LEU A 67 12.12 -8.99 7.74
CA LEU A 67 13.45 -9.59 7.65
C LEU A 67 14.46 -8.67 6.96
N ILE A 68 14.06 -7.95 5.92
CA ILE A 68 14.90 -6.96 5.23
C ILE A 68 15.20 -5.78 6.16
N ALA A 69 14.23 -5.31 6.95
CA ALA A 69 14.45 -4.24 7.92
C ALA A 69 15.50 -4.64 8.97
N VAL A 70 15.45 -5.89 9.44
CA VAL A 70 16.49 -6.44 10.33
C VAL A 70 17.86 -6.49 9.65
N ARG A 71 17.93 -6.93 8.38
CA ARG A 71 19.17 -6.93 7.57
C ARG A 71 19.77 -5.52 7.50
N ASP A 72 18.93 -4.54 7.20
CA ASP A 72 19.35 -3.18 6.89
C ASP A 72 19.51 -2.29 8.14
N GLY A 73 19.19 -2.83 9.33
CA GLY A 73 19.30 -2.09 10.59
C GLY A 73 18.24 -1.00 10.75
N VAL A 74 17.10 -1.14 10.05
CA VAL A 74 15.96 -0.23 10.18
C VAL A 74 15.05 -0.72 11.31
N HIS A 75 14.63 0.19 12.19
CA HIS A 75 13.88 -0.16 13.41
C HIS A 75 12.43 -0.61 13.15
N ARG A 76 11.92 -0.42 11.93
CA ARG A 76 10.59 -0.85 11.50
C ARG A 76 10.59 -1.14 10.00
N ALA A 77 9.69 -2.01 9.57
CA ALA A 77 9.42 -2.24 8.16
C ALA A 77 8.54 -1.14 7.55
N PRO A 78 8.50 -1.03 6.21
CA PRO A 78 7.48 -0.28 5.49
C PRO A 78 6.06 -0.66 5.91
N MET A 79 5.15 0.31 5.83
CA MET A 79 3.73 0.14 6.15
C MET A 79 3.09 -0.96 5.30
N ARG A 80 2.31 -1.87 5.89
CA ARG A 80 1.61 -2.93 5.16
C ARG A 80 0.46 -2.37 4.30
N ALA A 81 0.17 -3.02 3.18
CA ALA A 81 -0.90 -2.59 2.28
C ALA A 81 -2.31 -3.07 2.69
N SER A 82 -2.41 -4.05 3.59
CA SER A 82 -3.67 -4.48 4.19
C SER A 82 -3.77 -4.00 5.63
N LEU A 83 -4.94 -3.50 6.04
CA LEU A 83 -5.22 -3.08 7.42
C LEU A 83 -5.86 -4.20 8.25
N ASP A 84 -6.61 -5.09 7.61
CA ASP A 84 -7.45 -6.08 8.30
C ASP A 84 -6.75 -7.38 8.71
N LEU A 85 -5.68 -7.76 8.02
CA LEU A 85 -4.98 -9.00 8.32
C LEU A 85 -3.53 -8.75 8.72
N GLU A 86 -3.18 -9.29 9.88
CA GLU A 86 -1.81 -9.40 10.34
C GLU A 86 -1.48 -10.86 10.58
N MET A 87 -0.39 -11.32 10.01
CA MET A 87 0.11 -12.66 10.29
C MET A 87 1.20 -12.55 11.36
N SER A 88 0.85 -12.93 12.59
CA SER A 88 1.85 -13.05 13.66
C SER A 88 2.66 -14.33 13.44
N TYR A 89 3.95 -14.15 13.18
CA TYR A 89 4.92 -15.23 13.09
C TYR A 89 5.79 -15.31 14.35
N ASP A 90 5.30 -14.84 15.50
CA ASP A 90 6.04 -14.90 16.76
C ASP A 90 6.62 -16.28 17.04
N GLY A 91 5.89 -17.35 16.72
CA GLY A 91 6.40 -18.73 16.87
C GLY A 91 7.55 -19.07 15.92
N PHE A 92 7.48 -18.62 14.67
CA PHE A 92 8.54 -18.81 13.68
C PHE A 92 9.74 -17.93 14.00
N LEU A 93 9.51 -16.63 14.17
CA LEU A 93 10.55 -15.67 14.52
C LEU A 93 11.25 -16.09 15.81
N LYS A 94 10.54 -16.46 16.89
CA LYS A 94 11.17 -16.93 18.15
C LYS A 94 12.12 -18.11 17.93
N ARG A 95 11.76 -19.06 17.05
CA ARG A 95 12.59 -20.24 16.75
C ARG A 95 13.89 -19.88 16.03
N TYR A 96 13.87 -18.79 15.27
CA TYR A 96 15.00 -18.36 14.46
C TYR A 96 15.63 -17.05 14.95
N HIS A 97 15.12 -16.40 16.01
CA HIS A 97 15.41 -15.00 16.32
C HIS A 97 16.88 -14.74 16.68
N SER A 98 17.52 -15.67 17.40
CA SER A 98 18.96 -15.61 17.71
C SER A 98 19.79 -15.65 16.42
N ASP A 99 19.42 -16.56 15.51
CA ASP A 99 20.15 -16.88 14.30
C ASP A 99 19.83 -15.90 13.16
N ILE A 100 18.65 -15.29 13.19
CA ILE A 100 18.20 -14.24 12.28
C ILE A 100 18.99 -12.97 12.56
N ARG A 101 19.03 -12.52 13.83
CA ARG A 101 19.72 -11.25 14.16
C ARG A 101 21.22 -11.31 13.93
N GLN A 102 21.85 -12.46 14.18
CA GLN A 102 23.28 -12.65 13.94
C GLN A 102 23.56 -13.07 12.48
N GLY A 103 22.78 -13.98 11.90
CA GLY A 103 23.04 -14.56 10.58
C GLY A 103 22.56 -13.73 9.38
N ILE A 104 21.46 -12.99 9.49
CA ILE A 104 20.93 -12.17 8.37
C ILE A 104 21.86 -10.99 8.06
N LYS A 105 22.53 -10.44 9.07
CA LYS A 105 23.46 -9.33 8.88
C LYS A 105 24.70 -9.71 8.06
N HIS A 106 25.02 -11.00 7.94
CA HIS A 106 26.32 -11.44 7.45
C HIS A 106 26.28 -12.32 6.19
N SER A 107 25.12 -12.82 5.74
CA SER A 107 25.06 -13.64 4.52
C SER A 107 23.74 -13.51 3.74
N PRO A 108 23.79 -13.07 2.46
CA PRO A 108 22.63 -13.09 1.56
C PRO A 108 21.98 -14.48 1.43
N SER A 109 22.77 -15.55 1.46
CA SER A 109 22.28 -16.92 1.34
C SER A 109 21.44 -17.35 2.54
N SER A 110 21.75 -16.85 3.74
CA SER A 110 20.93 -17.12 4.93
C SER A 110 19.55 -16.48 4.79
N LEU A 111 19.48 -15.25 4.28
CA LEU A 111 18.21 -14.55 4.08
C LEU A 111 17.31 -15.25 3.07
N GLN A 112 17.87 -15.74 1.96
CA GLN A 112 17.13 -16.54 0.98
C GLN A 112 16.57 -17.83 1.57
N LYS A 113 17.32 -18.50 2.46
CA LYS A 113 16.81 -19.69 3.18
C LYS A 113 15.61 -19.34 4.06
N TYR A 114 15.62 -18.19 4.72
CA TYR A 114 14.48 -17.73 5.52
C TYR A 114 13.26 -17.46 4.67
N PHE A 115 13.42 -16.76 3.55
CA PHE A 115 12.37 -16.53 2.55
C PHE A 115 11.75 -17.84 2.08
N HIS A 116 12.57 -18.80 1.66
CA HIS A 116 12.10 -20.12 1.24
C HIS A 116 11.34 -20.88 2.33
N THR A 117 11.84 -20.80 3.57
CA THR A 117 11.21 -21.45 4.71
C THR A 117 9.85 -20.82 5.02
N LEU A 118 9.75 -19.48 4.98
CA LEU A 118 8.49 -18.76 5.15
C LEU A 118 7.46 -19.15 4.08
N THR A 119 7.85 -19.16 2.81
CA THR A 119 6.97 -19.59 1.71
C THR A 119 6.51 -21.03 1.91
N THR A 120 7.43 -21.95 2.22
CA THR A 120 7.11 -23.36 2.44
C THR A 120 6.16 -23.53 3.63
N HIS A 121 6.32 -22.73 4.68
CA HIS A 121 5.42 -22.74 5.83
C HIS A 121 4.02 -22.23 5.43
N GLN A 122 3.94 -21.09 4.73
CA GLN A 122 2.68 -20.54 4.23
C GLN A 122 1.92 -21.55 3.38
N VAL A 123 2.59 -22.22 2.43
CA VAL A 123 1.99 -23.25 1.57
C VAL A 123 1.39 -24.41 2.38
N LYS A 124 1.97 -24.75 3.54
CA LYS A 124 1.53 -25.87 4.39
C LYS A 124 0.46 -25.49 5.41
N GLN A 125 0.18 -24.20 5.59
CA GLN A 125 -0.86 -23.76 6.52
C GLN A 125 -2.24 -24.22 6.03
N LYS A 126 -3.06 -24.70 6.97
CA LYS A 126 -4.39 -25.27 6.65
C LYS A 126 -5.36 -24.22 6.12
N ASP A 127 -5.16 -22.97 6.49
CA ASP A 127 -5.95 -21.80 6.15
C ASP A 127 -5.33 -20.96 5.02
N ASN A 128 -4.23 -21.42 4.41
CA ASN A 128 -3.66 -20.76 3.25
C ASN A 128 -4.57 -20.91 2.04
N ILE A 129 -5.06 -19.78 1.55
CA ILE A 129 -5.87 -19.69 0.34
C ILE A 129 -5.10 -19.06 -0.83
N VAL A 130 -3.86 -18.61 -0.60
CA VAL A 130 -3.02 -18.00 -1.63
C VAL A 130 -2.45 -19.09 -2.55
N PRO A 131 -2.59 -18.94 -3.89
CA PRO A 131 -1.93 -19.83 -4.84
C PRO A 131 -0.42 -19.83 -4.68
N ARG A 132 0.18 -21.03 -4.70
CA ARG A 132 1.62 -21.21 -4.57
C ARG A 132 2.43 -20.37 -5.57
N LYS A 133 1.96 -20.27 -6.82
CA LYS A 133 2.63 -19.49 -7.87
C LYS A 133 2.80 -18.01 -7.50
N TRP A 134 1.88 -17.43 -6.73
CA TRP A 134 2.01 -16.05 -6.26
C TRP A 134 2.93 -15.93 -5.05
N LEU A 135 2.92 -16.90 -4.15
CA LEU A 135 3.88 -16.97 -3.05
C LEU A 135 5.32 -17.09 -3.60
N ASP A 136 5.54 -17.99 -4.57
CA ASP A 136 6.84 -18.17 -5.24
C ASP A 136 7.27 -16.90 -5.99
N LEU A 137 6.32 -16.13 -6.57
CA LEU A 137 6.59 -14.85 -7.23
C LEU A 137 7.14 -13.80 -6.25
N ILE A 138 6.49 -13.66 -5.09
CA ILE A 138 6.94 -12.76 -4.02
C ILE A 138 8.30 -13.23 -3.48
N GLU A 139 8.46 -14.51 -3.15
CA GLU A 139 9.73 -15.07 -2.68
C GLU A 139 10.88 -14.79 -3.64
N THR A 140 10.66 -15.05 -4.93
CA THR A 140 11.67 -14.83 -5.98
C THR A 140 12.03 -13.36 -6.04
N SER A 141 11.04 -12.46 -5.99
CA SER A 141 11.26 -11.02 -6.04
C SER A 141 12.17 -10.56 -4.90
N PHE A 142 11.89 -10.96 -3.66
CA PHE A 142 12.72 -10.62 -2.51
C PHE A 142 14.06 -11.33 -2.49
N SER A 143 14.13 -12.59 -2.94
CA SER A 143 15.39 -13.35 -2.98
C SER A 143 16.40 -12.73 -3.95
N VAL A 144 15.93 -12.26 -5.11
CA VAL A 144 16.76 -11.53 -6.07
C VAL A 144 17.22 -10.21 -5.45
N PHE A 145 16.32 -9.43 -4.86
CA PHE A 145 16.67 -8.19 -4.16
C PHE A 145 17.70 -8.43 -3.03
N ALA A 146 17.52 -9.47 -2.22
CA ALA A 146 18.39 -9.80 -1.11
C ALA A 146 19.81 -10.21 -1.53
N SER A 147 19.95 -10.84 -2.70
CA SER A 147 21.26 -11.25 -3.25
C SER A 147 22.12 -10.09 -3.74
N ARG A 148 21.55 -8.89 -3.88
CA ARG A 148 22.23 -7.72 -4.44
C ARG A 148 22.12 -6.54 -3.46
N PRO A 149 23.00 -6.46 -2.44
CA PRO A 149 22.93 -5.43 -1.40
C PRO A 149 23.43 -4.07 -1.89
N THR A 150 23.21 -3.72 -3.15
CA THR A 150 23.48 -2.39 -3.72
C THR A 150 22.43 -1.37 -3.32
N VAL A 151 21.27 -1.84 -2.86
CA VAL A 151 20.17 -1.05 -2.36
C VAL A 151 19.67 -1.65 -1.04
N LYS A 152 19.36 -0.79 -0.08
CA LYS A 152 18.87 -1.15 1.25
C LYS A 152 17.69 -0.30 1.66
N LEU A 153 16.91 -0.76 2.64
CA LEU A 153 15.95 0.08 3.32
C LEU A 153 16.68 1.18 4.11
N GLY A 154 16.05 2.34 4.17
CA GLY A 154 16.48 3.47 4.99
C GLY A 154 15.28 4.30 5.43
N ILE A 155 15.54 5.26 6.32
CA ILE A 155 14.50 6.15 6.84
C ILE A 155 14.64 7.50 6.13
N ASN A 156 13.58 7.91 5.45
CA ASN A 156 13.43 9.25 4.92
C ASN A 156 12.72 10.14 5.94
N ASN A 157 13.38 11.23 6.35
CA ASN A 157 12.84 12.23 7.28
C ASN A 157 12.34 13.50 6.57
N GLY A 158 12.17 13.44 5.24
CA GLY A 158 11.74 14.56 4.41
C GLY A 158 10.21 14.77 4.37
N PHE A 159 9.45 13.90 5.03
CA PHE A 159 7.99 13.96 5.13
C PHE A 159 7.56 14.17 6.58
N ASP A 160 6.31 14.59 6.80
CA ASP A 160 5.74 14.86 8.13
C ASP A 160 5.80 13.66 9.08
N SER A 161 5.74 12.46 8.51
CA SER A 161 6.10 11.22 9.20
C SER A 161 7.35 10.65 8.56
N ALA A 162 8.26 10.11 9.38
CA ALA A 162 9.37 9.34 8.84
C ALA A 162 8.79 8.25 7.93
N GLN A 163 9.33 8.08 6.73
CA GLN A 163 8.93 7.03 5.79
C GLN A 163 10.08 6.05 5.59
N ILE A 164 9.77 4.80 5.26
CA ILE A 164 10.80 3.83 4.88
C ILE A 164 10.95 3.89 3.36
N GLY A 165 12.17 4.10 2.90
CA GLY A 165 12.52 4.21 1.48
C GLY A 165 13.59 3.19 1.07
N LEU A 166 13.84 3.06 -0.24
CA LEU A 166 15.01 2.37 -0.78
C LEU A 166 16.15 3.34 -1.04
N PHE A 167 17.36 3.01 -0.58
CA PHE A 167 18.54 3.84 -0.70
C PHE A 167 19.68 3.06 -1.35
N ALA A 168 20.40 3.71 -2.25
CA ALA A 168 21.68 3.22 -2.75
C ALA A 168 22.65 3.02 -1.58
N ASP A 169 23.28 1.86 -1.45
CA ASP A 169 24.15 1.59 -0.31
C ASP A 169 25.42 2.44 -0.32
N SER A 170 25.62 3.22 0.74
CA SER A 170 26.78 4.10 0.96
C SER A 170 28.07 3.35 1.27
N ASN A 171 28.00 2.10 1.70
CA ASN A 171 29.17 1.32 2.13
C ASN A 171 29.99 0.73 0.96
N ARG A 172 29.67 1.10 -0.29
CA ARG A 172 30.42 0.62 -1.45
C ARG A 172 31.81 1.29 -1.48
N SER A 173 32.84 0.46 -1.28
CA SER A 173 34.24 0.81 -1.49
C SER A 173 34.41 1.35 -2.91
N GLY A 174 34.54 2.67 -3.07
CA GLY A 174 34.81 3.30 -4.36
C GLY A 174 33.93 4.50 -4.72
N GLY A 175 32.90 4.83 -3.93
CA GLY A 175 32.10 6.06 -4.14
C GLY A 175 31.41 6.16 -5.51
N THR A 176 31.40 5.09 -6.29
CA THR A 176 30.84 5.07 -7.64
C THR A 176 29.33 5.08 -7.59
N CYS A 177 28.70 5.83 -8.50
CA CYS A 177 27.26 5.84 -8.68
C CYS A 177 26.73 4.41 -8.89
N VAL A 178 25.52 4.16 -8.40
CA VAL A 178 24.77 2.94 -8.71
C VAL A 178 24.42 3.00 -10.19
N GLY A 179 25.17 2.26 -10.99
CA GLY A 179 24.82 2.02 -12.40
C GLY A 179 23.57 1.16 -12.52
N THR A 180 23.07 1.00 -13.73
CA THR A 180 21.87 0.21 -14.06
C THR A 180 21.87 -1.17 -13.39
N GLY A 181 23.02 -1.85 -13.37
CA GLY A 181 23.18 -3.16 -12.73
C GLY A 181 22.91 -3.21 -11.22
N GLY A 182 23.00 -2.08 -10.53
CA GLY A 182 22.80 -2.01 -9.08
C GLY A 182 21.33 -1.90 -8.65
N ILE A 183 20.40 -1.69 -9.57
CA ILE A 183 18.95 -1.76 -9.31
C ILE A 183 18.30 -2.96 -10.01
N GLU A 184 19.06 -3.69 -10.83
CA GLU A 184 18.63 -4.95 -11.42
C GLU A 184 18.36 -5.96 -10.30
N GLY A 185 17.10 -6.21 -10.01
CA GLY A 185 16.68 -7.12 -8.95
C GLY A 185 15.57 -6.56 -8.07
N ILE A 186 15.38 -5.24 -8.11
CA ILE A 186 14.19 -4.61 -7.56
C ILE A 186 13.05 -4.83 -8.56
N ARG A 187 11.94 -5.41 -8.07
CA ARG A 187 10.72 -5.62 -8.84
C ARG A 187 9.52 -5.02 -8.12
N PHE A 188 8.63 -4.46 -8.91
CA PHE A 188 7.30 -4.04 -8.47
C PHE A 188 6.29 -5.09 -8.89
N VAL A 189 5.79 -5.84 -7.91
CA VAL A 189 4.77 -6.87 -8.14
C VAL A 189 3.42 -6.21 -7.93
N VAL A 190 2.48 -6.45 -8.82
CA VAL A 190 1.15 -5.82 -8.74
C VAL A 190 0.07 -6.88 -8.83
N PHE A 191 -1.02 -6.65 -8.13
CA PHE A 191 -2.24 -7.44 -8.21
C PHE A 191 -3.42 -6.51 -8.44
N ALA A 192 -4.34 -6.90 -9.31
CA ALA A 192 -5.57 -6.16 -9.57
C ALA A 192 -6.65 -6.59 -8.58
N PHE A 193 -7.39 -5.61 -8.08
CA PHE A 193 -8.61 -5.87 -7.34
C PHE A 193 -9.69 -6.43 -8.29
N PRO A 194 -10.62 -7.26 -7.78
CA PRO A 194 -11.82 -7.63 -8.51
C PRO A 194 -12.61 -6.39 -8.95
N GLU A 195 -13.26 -6.44 -10.11
CA GLU A 195 -14.01 -5.30 -10.68
C GLU A 195 -15.16 -4.79 -9.78
N SER A 196 -15.65 -5.63 -8.87
CA SER A 196 -16.70 -5.29 -7.91
C SER A 196 -16.22 -4.53 -6.67
N VAL A 197 -14.90 -4.42 -6.45
CA VAL A 197 -14.34 -3.64 -5.34
C VAL A 197 -14.35 -2.17 -5.73
N HIS A 198 -15.35 -1.44 -5.24
CA HIS A 198 -15.50 0.00 -5.51
C HIS A 198 -14.83 0.90 -4.47
N SER A 199 -14.56 0.37 -3.27
CA SER A 199 -13.88 1.08 -2.19
C SER A 199 -12.79 0.19 -1.60
N VAL A 200 -11.53 0.58 -1.83
CA VAL A 200 -10.34 -0.12 -1.32
C VAL A 200 -10.25 -0.02 0.20
N GLY A 201 -10.56 1.16 0.75
CA GLY A 201 -10.60 1.39 2.20
C GLY A 201 -11.67 0.55 2.90
N GLU A 202 -12.89 0.46 2.34
CA GLU A 202 -13.94 -0.41 2.91
C GLU A 202 -13.60 -1.90 2.79
N ALA A 203 -12.81 -2.28 1.78
CA ALA A 203 -12.26 -3.61 1.66
C ALA A 203 -11.04 -3.86 2.57
N GLY A 204 -10.66 -2.93 3.44
CA GLY A 204 -9.63 -3.13 4.46
C GLY A 204 -8.18 -2.96 3.97
N PHE A 205 -7.96 -2.16 2.94
CA PHE A 205 -6.64 -1.87 2.38
C PHE A 205 -6.24 -0.40 2.54
N GLU A 206 -4.93 -0.15 2.54
CA GLU A 206 -4.36 1.19 2.58
C GLU A 206 -4.42 1.83 1.19
N GLU A 207 -5.31 2.81 1.01
CA GLU A 207 -5.53 3.48 -0.28
C GLU A 207 -4.25 4.13 -0.81
N GLY A 208 -3.39 4.67 0.08
CA GLY A 208 -2.11 5.27 -0.29
C GLY A 208 -1.10 4.29 -0.90
N LEU A 209 -1.35 2.98 -0.81
CA LEU A 209 -0.54 1.91 -1.39
C LEU A 209 -1.21 1.24 -2.61
N THR A 210 -2.30 1.84 -3.10
CA THR A 210 -2.98 1.45 -4.33
C THR A 210 -2.83 2.51 -5.42
N PHE A 211 -3.05 2.11 -6.65
CA PHE A 211 -3.01 3.03 -7.78
C PHE A 211 -3.93 2.55 -8.90
N GLU A 212 -4.52 3.51 -9.60
CA GLU A 212 -5.37 3.25 -10.75
C GLU A 212 -4.53 3.10 -12.02
N HIS A 213 -4.96 2.19 -12.90
CA HIS A 213 -4.35 2.02 -14.20
C HIS A 213 -5.39 1.68 -15.26
N ASN A 214 -5.16 2.15 -16.50
CA ASN A 214 -6.02 1.77 -17.62
C ASN A 214 -5.43 0.56 -18.35
N VAL A 215 -6.10 -0.58 -18.28
CA VAL A 215 -5.77 -1.82 -19.00
C VAL A 215 -6.87 -2.11 -19.99
N GLU A 216 -6.52 -2.15 -21.28
CA GLU A 216 -7.49 -2.44 -22.36
C GLU A 216 -8.74 -1.53 -22.35
N GLY A 217 -8.57 -0.26 -21.98
CA GLY A 217 -9.67 0.71 -21.92
C GLY A 217 -10.49 0.66 -20.62
N LYS A 218 -10.20 -0.28 -19.72
CA LYS A 218 -10.82 -0.37 -18.39
C LYS A 218 -9.91 0.22 -17.33
N ASP A 219 -10.46 1.07 -16.49
CA ASP A 219 -9.80 1.57 -15.29
C ASP A 219 -9.87 0.47 -14.23
N ILE A 220 -8.71 0.05 -13.74
CA ILE A 220 -8.57 -0.97 -12.70
C ILE A 220 -7.77 -0.43 -11.54
N THR A 221 -8.06 -0.91 -10.34
CA THR A 221 -7.29 -0.60 -9.15
C THR A 221 -6.28 -1.70 -8.90
N LEU A 222 -5.04 -1.32 -8.64
CA LEU A 222 -3.92 -2.21 -8.39
C LEU A 222 -3.35 -1.99 -6.99
N ILE A 223 -2.90 -3.07 -6.35
CA ILE A 223 -2.10 -3.04 -5.12
C ILE A 223 -0.64 -3.36 -5.44
N GLY A 224 0.27 -2.55 -4.92
CA GLY A 224 1.71 -2.71 -5.09
C GLY A 224 2.36 -3.56 -4.00
N LEU A 225 3.02 -4.64 -4.40
CA LEU A 225 3.78 -5.56 -3.54
C LEU A 225 5.25 -5.68 -4.00
N GLY A 226 6.06 -6.32 -3.15
CA GLY A 226 7.47 -6.58 -3.43
C GLY A 226 8.38 -5.45 -2.95
N PRO A 227 9.71 -5.59 -3.17
CA PRO A 227 10.68 -4.59 -2.70
C PRO A 227 10.40 -3.18 -3.22
N ALA A 228 9.96 -3.05 -4.47
CA ALA A 228 9.74 -1.74 -5.09
C ALA A 228 8.59 -0.94 -4.49
N ARG A 229 7.65 -1.55 -3.75
CA ARG A 229 6.55 -0.78 -3.12
C ARG A 229 7.05 0.24 -2.10
N THR A 230 8.32 0.12 -1.70
CA THR A 230 8.99 0.99 -0.73
C THR A 230 9.73 2.16 -1.40
N ILE A 231 9.63 2.28 -2.73
CA ILE A 231 10.17 3.43 -3.46
C ILE A 231 9.23 4.61 -3.26
N ASN A 232 9.70 5.64 -2.57
CA ASN A 232 8.92 6.84 -2.32
C ASN A 232 8.73 7.69 -3.59
N ARG A 233 7.75 8.58 -3.53
CA ARG A 233 7.43 9.52 -4.60
C ARG A 233 8.46 10.64 -4.73
N SER A 234 8.74 11.06 -5.96
CA SER A 234 9.37 12.35 -6.27
C SER A 234 8.83 12.92 -7.59
N CYS A 235 8.67 14.24 -7.67
CA CYS A 235 8.44 14.95 -8.94
C CYS A 235 9.72 15.11 -9.79
N TYR A 236 10.87 14.69 -9.26
CA TYR A 236 12.14 14.53 -9.97
C TYR A 236 12.68 13.11 -9.71
N PRO A 237 12.10 12.09 -10.36
CA PRO A 237 12.43 10.70 -10.09
C PRO A 237 13.79 10.30 -10.66
N ASN A 238 14.43 9.31 -10.05
CA ASN A 238 15.63 8.67 -10.59
C ASN A 238 15.41 7.23 -11.04
N VAL A 239 14.24 6.66 -10.73
CA VAL A 239 13.80 5.36 -11.19
C VAL A 239 12.36 5.38 -11.70
N TYR A 240 12.01 4.41 -12.53
CA TYR A 240 10.66 4.19 -13.02
C TYR A 240 10.40 2.70 -13.26
N TRP A 241 9.15 2.33 -13.46
CA TRP A 241 8.76 1.05 -14.02
C TRP A 241 7.89 1.29 -15.25
N TYR A 242 7.93 0.36 -16.19
CA TYR A 242 7.13 0.46 -17.41
C TYR A 242 5.98 -0.53 -17.34
N PHE A 243 4.77 -0.01 -17.14
CA PHE A 243 3.55 -0.79 -17.23
C PHE A 243 3.13 -0.89 -18.70
N LYS A 244 3.18 -2.10 -19.27
CA LYS A 244 2.63 -2.35 -20.61
C LYS A 244 1.10 -2.44 -20.50
N LYS A 245 0.38 -1.57 -21.22
CA LYS A 245 -1.08 -1.39 -21.17
C LYS A 245 -1.95 -2.66 -21.38
N SER A 246 -1.37 -3.79 -21.76
CA SER A 246 -2.08 -4.99 -22.23
C SER A 246 -1.78 -6.28 -21.46
N HIS A 247 -1.06 -6.26 -20.33
CA HIS A 247 -0.54 -7.51 -19.76
C HIS A 247 -0.63 -7.60 -18.23
N LEU A 248 -1.84 -7.83 -17.75
CA LEU A 248 -2.02 -8.59 -16.53
C LEU A 248 -2.10 -10.07 -16.88
N ASN A 249 -1.39 -10.89 -16.11
CA ASN A 249 -1.48 -12.34 -16.19
C ASN A 249 -2.61 -12.80 -15.26
N HIS A 250 -3.26 -13.90 -15.62
CA HIS A 250 -4.30 -14.52 -14.79
C HIS A 250 -3.93 -15.98 -14.52
N LEU A 251 -4.38 -16.50 -13.38
CA LEU A 251 -4.28 -17.93 -13.08
C LEU A 251 -5.55 -18.63 -13.57
N SER A 252 -5.56 -19.03 -14.84
CA SER A 252 -6.70 -19.71 -15.46
C SER A 252 -7.10 -20.97 -14.69
N GLY A 253 -8.41 -21.16 -14.46
CA GLY A 253 -8.97 -22.34 -13.79
C GLY A 253 -8.73 -22.38 -12.28
N SER A 254 -8.40 -21.25 -11.65
CA SER A 254 -8.25 -21.14 -10.19
C SER A 254 -9.41 -20.35 -9.59
N SER A 255 -9.64 -20.48 -8.28
CA SER A 255 -10.65 -19.71 -7.54
C SER A 255 -10.36 -18.19 -7.47
N VAL A 256 -9.31 -17.73 -8.13
CA VAL A 256 -8.80 -16.35 -8.09
C VAL A 256 -8.53 -15.82 -9.50
N ASP A 257 -9.22 -16.37 -10.50
CA ASP A 257 -9.10 -15.97 -11.90
C ASP A 257 -9.42 -14.49 -12.15
N GLY A 258 -10.28 -13.89 -11.32
CA GLY A 258 -10.60 -12.46 -11.31
C GLY A 258 -9.46 -11.53 -10.85
N ILE A 259 -8.36 -12.06 -10.29
CA ILE A 259 -7.20 -11.25 -9.87
C ILE A 259 -6.12 -11.32 -10.94
N GLY A 260 -5.94 -10.23 -11.67
CA GLY A 260 -4.81 -10.05 -12.57
C GLY A 260 -3.52 -9.76 -11.81
N TYR A 261 -2.36 -10.19 -12.31
CA TYR A 261 -1.08 -9.92 -11.67
C TYR A 261 0.05 -9.69 -12.66
N SER A 262 1.06 -8.92 -12.26
CA SER A 262 2.27 -8.71 -13.05
C SER A 262 3.47 -8.37 -12.17
N ALA A 263 4.67 -8.38 -12.75
CA ALA A 263 5.88 -8.00 -12.07
C ALA A 263 6.79 -7.20 -13.00
N PHE A 264 7.10 -5.98 -12.59
CA PHE A 264 7.85 -5.01 -13.39
C PHE A 264 9.26 -4.84 -12.85
N PRO A 265 10.30 -4.94 -13.69
CA PRO A 265 11.64 -4.54 -13.27
C PRO A 265 11.71 -3.02 -13.12
N ILE A 266 12.39 -2.56 -12.08
CA ILE A 266 12.71 -1.14 -11.92
C ILE A 266 13.85 -0.76 -12.86
N ARG A 267 13.73 0.43 -13.47
CA ARG A 267 14.68 0.99 -14.43
C ARG A 267 15.14 2.35 -13.94
N GLN A 268 16.38 2.72 -14.27
CA GLN A 268 16.94 4.02 -13.98
C GLN A 268 16.52 5.01 -15.06
N VAL A 269 16.17 6.24 -14.66
CA VAL A 269 15.89 7.32 -15.60
C VAL A 269 17.17 7.67 -16.35
N ALA A 270 17.08 7.75 -17.68
CA ALA A 270 18.23 8.07 -18.53
C ALA A 270 18.81 9.45 -18.16
N GLY A 271 20.14 9.55 -18.05
CA GLY A 271 20.83 10.78 -17.70
C GLY A 271 20.82 11.14 -16.20
N VAL A 272 20.09 10.42 -15.35
CA VAL A 272 20.02 10.68 -13.91
C VAL A 272 20.92 9.72 -13.15
N SER A 273 22.01 10.21 -12.54
CA SER A 273 22.90 9.39 -11.71
C SER A 273 22.29 9.14 -10.33
N ILE A 274 22.42 7.91 -9.80
CA ILE A 274 22.07 7.56 -8.41
C ILE A 274 23.37 7.41 -7.62
N ARG A 275 23.65 8.34 -6.70
CA ARG A 275 24.88 8.32 -5.89
C ARG A 275 24.69 7.41 -4.66
N PRO A 276 25.77 6.91 -4.05
CA PRO A 276 25.67 6.20 -2.79
C PRO A 276 24.99 7.05 -1.72
N GLY A 277 24.00 6.49 -1.02
CA GLY A 277 23.15 7.21 -0.06
C GLY A 277 21.95 7.94 -0.67
N ASP A 278 21.84 8.05 -1.99
CA ASP A 278 20.64 8.61 -2.61
C ASP A 278 19.46 7.65 -2.44
N GLU A 279 18.29 8.23 -2.19
CA GLU A 279 17.03 7.50 -2.22
C GLU A 279 16.61 7.22 -3.66
N LEU A 280 16.13 6.00 -3.91
CA LEU A 280 15.44 5.65 -5.14
C LEU A 280 14.03 6.22 -5.04
N THR A 281 13.68 7.07 -6.00
CA THR A 281 12.37 7.72 -6.06
C THR A 281 11.75 7.59 -7.43
N ALA A 282 10.43 7.41 -7.46
CA ALA A 282 9.66 7.26 -8.67
C ALA A 282 8.58 8.33 -8.79
N PHE A 283 8.06 8.50 -10.01
CA PHE A 283 6.90 9.34 -10.27
C PHE A 283 5.65 8.45 -10.36
N TYR A 284 4.68 8.64 -9.46
CA TYR A 284 3.50 7.77 -9.42
C TYR A 284 2.47 8.14 -10.49
N SER A 285 2.04 9.40 -10.50
CA SER A 285 1.07 9.94 -11.47
C SER A 285 1.06 11.48 -11.41
N GLU A 286 0.54 12.11 -12.45
CA GLU A 286 0.29 13.57 -12.49
C GLU A 286 -0.74 13.97 -11.44
N HIS A 287 -1.85 13.23 -11.32
CA HIS A 287 -2.87 13.48 -10.31
C HIS A 287 -2.30 13.50 -8.89
N PHE A 288 -1.52 12.48 -8.51
CA PHE A 288 -0.86 12.49 -7.21
C PHE A 288 0.11 13.68 -7.08
N ALA A 289 0.85 14.00 -8.15
CA ALA A 289 1.79 15.14 -8.17
C ALA A 289 1.12 16.48 -7.88
N GLU A 290 -0.07 16.66 -8.45
CA GLU A 290 -0.80 17.92 -8.41
C GLU A 290 -1.54 18.12 -7.09
N TYR A 291 -2.11 17.05 -6.54
CA TYR A 291 -3.08 17.15 -5.45
C TYR A 291 -2.59 16.60 -4.10
N LEU A 292 -1.64 15.67 -4.10
CA LEU A 292 -1.22 14.93 -2.89
C LEU A 292 0.27 15.04 -2.57
N CYS A 293 1.08 15.51 -3.52
CA CYS A 293 2.53 15.51 -3.41
C CYS A 293 3.05 16.74 -2.65
N ASP A 294 3.85 16.49 -1.62
CA ASP A 294 4.52 17.47 -0.77
C ASP A 294 6.04 17.52 -1.01
N CYS A 295 6.54 16.86 -2.06
CA CYS A 295 7.97 16.79 -2.33
C CYS A 295 8.58 18.17 -2.65
N ARG A 296 9.91 18.30 -2.49
CA ARG A 296 10.62 19.57 -2.72
C ARG A 296 10.65 20.09 -4.16
N TYR A 297 10.10 19.34 -5.13
CA TYR A 297 10.19 19.65 -6.56
C TYR A 297 8.83 20.14 -7.09
N PRO A 298 8.63 21.46 -7.25
CA PRO A 298 7.31 22.03 -7.50
C PRO A 298 6.83 21.91 -8.95
N MET A 299 7.51 21.13 -9.81
CA MET A 299 7.25 21.11 -11.27
C MET A 299 5.79 20.80 -11.60
N TYR A 300 5.14 19.95 -10.82
CA TYR A 300 3.75 19.52 -11.00
C TYR A 300 2.83 20.01 -9.89
N HIS A 301 3.34 20.72 -8.90
CA HIS A 301 2.51 21.17 -7.78
C HIS A 301 1.74 22.38 -8.29
N GLN A 302 0.40 22.32 -8.25
CA GLN A 302 -0.40 23.47 -8.69
C GLN A 302 -0.03 24.66 -7.80
N ARG A 303 0.68 25.64 -8.38
CA ARG A 303 0.99 26.91 -7.71
C ARG A 303 -0.30 27.68 -7.52
N GLY A 304 -0.97 27.41 -6.40
CA GLY A 304 -1.99 28.26 -5.83
C GLY A 304 -3.08 28.70 -6.81
N VAL A 305 -3.99 27.80 -7.16
CA VAL A 305 -5.40 28.20 -7.02
C VAL A 305 -5.64 28.26 -5.51
N LYS A 306 -5.10 29.31 -4.87
CA LYS A 306 -5.64 29.77 -3.61
C LYS A 306 -7.09 30.07 -3.96
N SER A 307 -8.01 29.23 -3.52
CA SER A 307 -9.39 29.62 -3.37
C SER A 307 -9.33 30.98 -2.68
N ALA A 308 -9.61 32.02 -3.45
CA ALA A 308 -10.09 33.26 -2.91
C ALA A 308 -11.44 32.89 -2.30
N GLU A 309 -11.42 32.30 -1.12
CA GLU A 309 -12.52 32.45 -0.19
C GLU A 309 -12.58 33.96 0.04
N SER A 310 -13.47 34.57 -0.73
CA SER A 310 -14.12 35.81 -0.42
C SER A 310 -14.34 35.83 1.08
N LYS A 311 -13.55 36.66 1.75
CA LYS A 311 -14.02 37.33 2.95
C LYS A 311 -15.27 38.09 2.51
N GLU A 312 -16.42 37.44 2.54
CA GLU A 312 -17.68 38.14 2.67
C GLU A 312 -17.57 38.87 4.00
N GLU A 313 -17.39 40.18 3.87
CA GLU A 313 -17.46 41.13 4.95
C GLU A 313 -18.81 40.94 5.62
N ASN A 314 -18.74 40.39 6.83
CA ASN A 314 -19.86 40.30 7.76
C ASN A 314 -20.36 41.73 8.01
N SER A 315 -21.40 42.13 7.28
CA SER A 315 -22.07 43.40 7.47
C SER A 315 -22.68 43.41 8.87
N THR A 316 -22.20 44.36 9.67
CA THR A 316 -22.74 44.60 11.00
C THR A 316 -24.08 45.32 10.82
N PHE A 317 -25.17 44.56 10.64
CA PHE A 317 -26.52 45.10 10.65
C PHE A 317 -26.97 45.25 12.10
N SER A 318 -26.98 46.50 12.56
CA SER A 318 -27.44 46.90 13.89
C SER A 318 -28.96 46.75 13.97
N SER A 319 -29.40 46.05 15.01
CA SER A 319 -30.78 45.91 15.44
C SER A 319 -31.38 47.25 15.88
N SER A 320 -32.59 47.54 15.43
CA SER A 320 -33.56 48.31 16.18
C SER A 320 -34.96 47.81 15.84
N ASP A 321 -35.65 47.42 16.89
CA ASP A 321 -37.04 46.95 16.98
C ASP A 321 -38.04 47.96 16.42
N GLU A 322 -39.18 47.48 15.89
CA GLU A 322 -40.54 47.99 16.15
C GLU A 322 -41.60 47.09 15.44
N ASP A 323 -42.34 46.37 16.28
CA ASP A 323 -43.81 46.20 16.39
C ASP A 323 -44.74 45.86 15.20
N ASP A 324 -45.50 44.78 15.45
CA ASP A 324 -46.96 44.56 15.30
C ASP A 324 -47.70 44.69 13.95
N GLN A 325 -48.35 43.56 13.55
CA GLN A 325 -49.77 43.36 13.15
C GLN A 325 -49.85 42.14 12.21
N ASP A 326 -50.37 40.99 12.63
CA ASP A 326 -51.79 40.56 12.75
C ASP A 326 -52.61 40.56 11.44
N SER A 327 -53.37 39.47 11.29
CA SER A 327 -54.51 39.17 10.40
C SER A 327 -54.30 38.47 9.04
N SER A 328 -54.76 37.20 9.07
CA SER A 328 -55.71 36.53 8.17
C SER A 328 -55.36 36.18 6.70
N GLU A 329 -55.45 34.86 6.48
CA GLU A 329 -56.20 34.13 5.45
C GLU A 329 -55.89 34.31 3.95
N GLU A 330 -55.78 33.14 3.32
CA GLU A 330 -56.49 32.73 2.09
C GLU A 330 -55.59 32.17 0.99
N SER A 331 -56.06 31.01 0.52
CA SER A 331 -55.59 30.11 -0.52
C SER A 331 -55.28 30.78 -1.86
N THR A 332 -54.41 30.15 -2.65
CA THR A 332 -54.71 29.84 -4.05
C THR A 332 -53.72 28.83 -4.65
N ASP A 333 -54.31 27.79 -5.24
CA ASP A 333 -53.71 26.90 -6.22
C ASP A 333 -53.09 27.66 -7.40
N SER A 334 -52.02 27.10 -7.98
CA SER A 334 -51.74 27.22 -9.41
C SER A 334 -50.81 26.11 -9.88
N GLU A 335 -51.40 25.17 -10.59
CA GLU A 335 -50.74 24.28 -11.54
C GLU A 335 -49.96 25.08 -12.59
N VAL A 336 -48.69 24.72 -12.83
CA VAL A 336 -48.07 24.85 -14.16
C VAL A 336 -47.09 23.71 -14.38
N ALA A 337 -47.38 22.88 -15.40
CA ALA A 337 -46.42 22.07 -16.14
C ALA A 337 -46.41 22.57 -17.61
N PRO A 338 -45.53 22.14 -18.55
CA PRO A 338 -44.38 21.22 -18.45
C PRO A 338 -43.09 21.62 -19.23
N SER A 339 -42.02 20.82 -19.02
CA SER A 339 -40.92 20.47 -19.96
C SER A 339 -39.78 21.50 -20.23
N PRO A 340 -38.55 21.11 -20.67
CA PRO A 340 -38.04 19.77 -21.00
C PRO A 340 -36.70 19.36 -20.33
N LYS A 341 -36.37 18.08 -20.52
CA LYS A 341 -35.13 17.38 -20.20
C LYS A 341 -33.87 18.08 -20.72
N ALA A 342 -32.82 18.09 -19.90
CA ALA A 342 -31.43 18.07 -20.38
C ALA A 342 -30.60 17.14 -19.48
N GLN A 343 -30.15 16.04 -20.07
CA GLN A 343 -29.15 15.13 -19.54
C GLN A 343 -27.84 15.91 -19.39
N ASN A 344 -27.27 15.97 -18.18
CA ASN A 344 -25.89 16.38 -18.02
C ASN A 344 -25.00 15.13 -17.94
N ILE A 345 -24.44 14.81 -19.10
CA ILE A 345 -23.35 13.88 -19.31
C ILE A 345 -22.16 14.39 -18.48
N GLY A 346 -21.73 13.57 -17.53
CA GLY A 346 -20.49 13.80 -16.79
C GLY A 346 -19.32 13.95 -17.75
N LYS A 347 -18.69 15.12 -17.74
CA LYS A 347 -17.40 15.35 -18.43
C LYS A 347 -16.34 14.49 -17.75
N ARG A 348 -16.14 13.28 -18.29
CA ARG A 348 -15.01 12.40 -17.99
C ARG A 348 -13.75 13.08 -18.54
N LYS A 349 -12.87 13.55 -17.64
CA LYS A 349 -11.54 14.01 -18.02
C LYS A 349 -10.74 12.80 -18.49
N GLU A 350 -10.32 12.81 -19.75
CA GLU A 350 -9.34 11.86 -20.27
C GLU A 350 -8.04 11.96 -19.47
N THR A 351 -7.69 10.92 -18.74
CA THR A 351 -6.36 10.77 -18.15
C THR A 351 -5.37 10.44 -19.26
N SER A 352 -4.71 11.48 -19.77
CA SER A 352 -3.54 11.39 -20.65
C SER A 352 -2.44 10.55 -19.97
N THR A 353 -2.17 9.35 -20.50
CA THR A 353 -0.97 8.59 -20.13
C THR A 353 0.18 8.99 -21.06
N VAL A 354 1.02 9.91 -20.60
CA VAL A 354 2.24 10.32 -21.31
C VAL A 354 3.31 9.22 -21.16
N ALA A 355 3.66 8.58 -22.27
CA ALA A 355 4.90 7.83 -22.39
C ALA A 355 6.08 8.82 -22.38
N TRP A 356 6.84 8.87 -21.29
CA TRP A 356 8.00 9.75 -21.20
C TRP A 356 9.13 9.27 -22.12
N ARG A 357 9.42 10.06 -23.17
CA ARG A 357 10.75 10.16 -23.77
C ARG A 357 11.49 11.28 -23.04
N ALA A 358 12.61 10.95 -22.40
CA ALA A 358 13.54 11.96 -21.89
C ALA A 358 14.07 12.79 -23.07
N ARG A 359 14.08 14.13 -22.93
CA ARG A 359 14.85 15.03 -23.80
C ARG A 359 16.25 15.19 -23.23
#